data_AF-A0A1U7V1W0-F1
#
_entry.id   AF-A0A1U7V1W0-F1
#
_cell.length_a   1.000
_cell.length_b   1.000
_cell.length_c   1.000
_cell.angle_alpha   90.00
_cell.angle_beta   90.00
_cell.angle_gamma   90.00
#
_symmetry.space_group_name_H-M   'P 1'
#
loop_
_entity.id
_entity.type
_entity.pdbx_description
1 polymer ?
#
loop_
_entity_poly.entity_id
_entity_poly.type
_entity_poly.pdbx_seq_one_letter_code
_entity_poly.pdbx_strand_id
1 'polypeptide(L)'
;MGYKEGLRPFIGLDAIFLNGKAKGQLLVAVGQDNMNHFYPLAWAIVDRETKRSWTWFLELLHNSLDLNMGNGVTFMSDMQKGLMEAIKTVLPEAKHRFCVGHVESNWCKEYRGLEMKKLLWWSAWATYAEDFKDQLSKLGELKEAAVTVLLKYPPQSWCRAYFDTVYKNQGVGNNFTESFNSWILEARYKPIIKMLEDIRLKVMNQLRNHEDKVRT
;
A
#
# COMPACT_ATOMS: atom_id res chain seq x y z
N MET A 1 -1.19 12.78 -19.34
CA MET A 1 -0.23 11.68 -19.12
C MET A 1 -0.89 10.60 -18.29
N GLY A 2 -0.71 9.33 -18.65
CA GLY A 2 -1.22 8.16 -17.92
C GLY A 2 -0.15 7.52 -17.01
N TYR A 3 -0.46 6.37 -16.41
CA TYR A 3 0.42 5.66 -15.46
C TYR A 3 1.86 5.48 -15.95
N LYS A 4 2.05 4.98 -17.18
CA LYS A 4 3.38 4.66 -17.73
C LYS A 4 4.32 5.87 -17.89
N GLU A 5 3.76 7.07 -18.06
CA GLU A 5 4.55 8.29 -18.35
C GLU A 5 4.58 9.27 -17.18
N GLY A 6 3.52 9.32 -16.37
CA GLY A 6 3.34 10.36 -15.36
C GLY A 6 3.47 9.90 -13.91
N LEU A 7 3.41 8.60 -13.65
CA LEU A 7 3.39 8.05 -12.28
C LEU A 7 4.68 7.27 -12.00
N ARG A 8 5.03 7.20 -10.71
CA ARG A 8 6.05 6.25 -10.26
C ARG A 8 5.51 4.84 -10.45
N PRO A 9 6.35 3.84 -10.76
CA PRO A 9 5.92 2.44 -10.86
C PRO A 9 5.76 1.83 -9.46
N PHE A 10 4.98 2.50 -8.63
CA PHE A 10 4.69 2.21 -7.24
C PHE A 10 3.18 2.25 -7.06
N ILE A 11 2.60 1.09 -6.75
CA ILE A 11 1.15 0.90 -6.66
C ILE A 11 0.80 0.46 -5.24
N GLY A 12 -0.05 1.23 -4.58
CA GLY A 12 -0.70 0.84 -3.34
C GLY A 12 -1.93 0.02 -3.63
N LEU A 13 -2.07 -1.08 -2.91
CA LEU A 13 -3.23 -1.96 -2.93
C LEU A 13 -3.86 -1.98 -1.55
N ASP A 14 -5.16 -1.77 -1.51
CA ASP A 14 -5.91 -1.79 -0.26
C ASP A 14 -7.34 -2.31 -0.48
N ALA A 15 -7.93 -2.85 0.58
CA ALA A 15 -9.30 -3.32 0.62
C ALA A 15 -10.02 -2.67 1.79
N ILE A 16 -11.14 -2.02 1.49
CA ILE A 16 -11.83 -1.19 2.47
C ILE A 16 -13.28 -1.66 2.59
N PHE A 17 -13.75 -1.86 3.82
CA PHE A 17 -15.14 -2.24 4.05
C PHE A 17 -16.13 -1.16 3.58
N LEU A 18 -17.28 -1.57 3.07
CA LEU A 18 -18.38 -0.63 2.83
C LEU A 18 -19.08 -0.31 4.15
N ASN A 19 -19.43 0.97 4.38
CA ASN A 19 -20.02 1.42 5.65
C ASN A 19 -21.55 1.63 5.54
N GLY A 20 -22.13 1.49 4.35
CA GLY A 20 -23.56 1.63 4.10
C GLY A 20 -24.37 0.36 4.35
N LYS A 21 -25.61 0.34 3.85
CA LYS A 21 -26.47 -0.87 3.88
C LYS A 21 -25.92 -2.01 3.02
N ALA A 22 -25.11 -1.68 2.01
CA ALA A 22 -24.43 -2.65 1.18
C ALA A 22 -23.27 -3.28 1.96
N LYS A 23 -23.23 -4.61 1.98
CA LYS A 23 -22.10 -5.38 2.51
C LYS A 23 -21.09 -5.61 1.40
N GLY A 24 -19.83 -5.79 1.78
CA GLY A 24 -18.73 -6.07 0.85
C GLY A 24 -17.51 -5.21 1.16
N GLN A 25 -16.53 -5.32 0.28
CA GLN A 25 -15.28 -4.57 0.33
C GLN A 25 -15.00 -3.93 -1.03
N LEU A 26 -14.44 -2.74 -0.99
CA LEU A 26 -13.92 -2.04 -2.15
C LEU A 26 -12.41 -2.32 -2.23
N LEU A 27 -11.99 -3.06 -3.25
CA LEU A 27 -10.58 -3.21 -3.61
C LEU A 27 -10.16 -1.98 -4.40
N VAL A 28 -9.00 -1.45 -4.09
CA VAL A 28 -8.48 -0.22 -4.71
C VAL A 28 -7.02 -0.40 -5.09
N ALA A 29 -6.68 0.09 -6.28
CA ALA A 29 -5.31 0.25 -6.74
C ALA A 29 -5.05 1.74 -6.95
N VAL A 30 -3.98 2.24 -6.33
CA VAL A 30 -3.65 3.66 -6.32
C VAL A 30 -2.17 3.80 -6.69
N GLY A 31 -1.88 4.61 -7.69
CA GLY A 31 -0.52 5.00 -8.05
C GLY A 31 -0.08 6.24 -7.28
N GLN A 32 1.20 6.57 -7.39
CA GLN A 32 1.75 7.80 -6.81
C GLN A 32 2.49 8.60 -7.88
N ASP A 33 2.24 9.90 -7.94
CA ASP A 33 2.94 10.80 -8.86
C ASP A 33 4.33 11.20 -8.34
N ASN A 34 5.05 12.01 -9.12
CA ASN A 34 6.35 12.54 -8.74
C ASN A 34 6.30 13.50 -7.53
N MET A 35 5.15 14.12 -7.26
CA MET A 35 4.89 15.04 -6.14
C MET A 35 4.36 14.34 -4.88
N ASN A 36 4.35 12.99 -4.87
CA ASN A 36 3.80 12.15 -3.82
C ASN A 36 2.27 12.20 -3.64
N HIS A 37 1.52 12.82 -4.58
CA HIS A 37 0.07 12.74 -4.57
C HIS A 37 -0.40 11.37 -5.02
N PHE A 38 -1.54 10.95 -4.48
CA PHE A 38 -2.18 9.71 -4.89
C PHE A 38 -2.89 9.91 -6.24
N TYR A 39 -2.90 8.86 -7.05
CA TYR A 39 -3.60 8.80 -8.32
C TYR A 39 -4.40 7.50 -8.40
N PRO A 40 -5.74 7.53 -8.38
CA PRO A 40 -6.56 6.32 -8.45
C PRO A 40 -6.38 5.61 -9.79
N LEU A 41 -6.01 4.32 -9.78
CA LEU A 41 -5.79 3.52 -10.98
C LEU A 41 -7.00 2.64 -11.30
N ALA A 42 -7.50 1.92 -10.30
CA ALA A 42 -8.64 1.02 -10.46
C ALA A 42 -9.35 0.80 -9.12
N TRP A 43 -10.63 0.44 -9.19
CA TRP A 43 -11.40 0.01 -8.02
C TRP A 43 -12.46 -1.02 -8.41
N ALA A 44 -12.77 -1.95 -7.51
CA ALA A 44 -13.77 -2.99 -7.71
C ALA A 44 -14.46 -3.36 -6.41
N ILE A 45 -15.74 -3.70 -6.48
CA ILE A 45 -16.51 -4.18 -5.32
C ILE A 45 -16.48 -5.70 -5.33
N VAL A 46 -16.18 -6.29 -4.18
CA VAL A 46 -16.17 -7.73 -3.97
C VAL A 46 -16.90 -8.08 -2.67
N ASP A 47 -17.43 -9.29 -2.59
CA ASP A 47 -18.13 -9.72 -1.38
C ASP A 47 -17.19 -9.87 -0.19
N ARG A 48 -16.00 -10.43 -0.45
CA ARG A 48 -14.95 -10.69 0.53
C ARG A 48 -13.57 -10.62 -0.09
N GLU A 49 -12.63 -10.17 0.72
CA GLU A 49 -11.22 -10.14 0.41
C GLU A 49 -10.59 -11.53 0.56
N THR A 50 -10.48 -12.20 -0.57
CA THR A 50 -9.93 -13.55 -0.69
C THR A 50 -8.79 -13.55 -1.70
N LYS A 51 -8.01 -14.64 -1.72
CA LYS A 51 -7.02 -14.85 -2.79
C LYS A 51 -7.67 -14.75 -4.17
N ARG A 52 -8.82 -15.41 -4.36
CA ARG A 52 -9.55 -15.42 -5.65
C ARG A 52 -9.96 -14.01 -6.10
N SER A 53 -10.52 -13.20 -5.20
CA SER A 53 -10.93 -11.83 -5.55
C SER A 53 -9.74 -10.94 -5.89
N TRP A 54 -8.62 -11.09 -5.16
CA TRP A 54 -7.40 -10.36 -5.46
C TRP A 54 -6.73 -10.82 -6.75
N THR A 55 -6.66 -12.12 -7.02
CA THR A 55 -6.13 -12.65 -8.28
C THR A 55 -6.91 -12.09 -9.46
N TRP A 56 -8.24 -12.17 -9.43
CA TRP A 56 -9.09 -11.59 -10.48
C TRP A 56 -8.86 -10.09 -10.68
N PHE A 57 -8.80 -9.32 -9.59
CA PHE A 57 -8.57 -7.88 -9.66
C PHE A 57 -7.17 -7.55 -10.23
N LEU A 58 -6.14 -8.28 -9.80
CA LEU A 58 -4.76 -8.10 -10.26
C LEU A 58 -4.57 -8.51 -11.72
N GLU A 59 -5.26 -9.56 -12.20
CA GLU A 59 -5.25 -9.95 -13.62
C GLU A 59 -5.81 -8.84 -14.50
N LEU A 60 -6.93 -8.22 -14.09
CA LEU A 60 -7.50 -7.08 -14.80
C LEU A 60 -6.57 -5.86 -14.77
N LEU A 61 -5.95 -5.57 -13.62
CA LEU A 61 -5.00 -4.47 -13.48
C LEU A 61 -3.74 -4.69 -14.32
N HIS A 62 -3.18 -5.90 -14.29
CA HIS A 62 -2.04 -6.33 -15.09
C HIS A 62 -2.32 -6.12 -16.58
N ASN A 63 -3.46 -6.62 -17.08
CA ASN A 63 -3.82 -6.50 -18.49
C ASN A 63 -4.07 -5.04 -18.90
N SER A 64 -4.65 -4.24 -18.01
CA SER A 64 -5.01 -2.84 -18.29
C SER A 64 -3.81 -1.90 -18.29
N LEU A 65 -2.84 -2.15 -17.41
CA LEU A 65 -1.62 -1.33 -17.29
C LEU A 65 -0.43 -1.92 -18.06
N ASP A 66 -0.58 -3.13 -18.60
CA ASP A 66 0.45 -3.86 -19.34
C ASP A 66 1.75 -3.97 -18.52
N LEU A 67 1.61 -4.59 -17.35
CA LEU A 67 2.67 -4.68 -16.33
C LEU A 67 3.70 -5.80 -16.59
N ASN A 68 3.55 -6.57 -17.69
CA ASN A 68 4.32 -7.79 -17.95
C ASN A 68 4.33 -8.71 -16.70
N MET A 69 5.43 -9.40 -16.43
CA MET A 69 5.58 -10.25 -15.24
C MET A 69 5.73 -9.46 -13.90
N GLY A 70 5.56 -8.14 -13.92
CA GLY A 70 5.73 -7.26 -12.76
C GLY A 70 7.11 -6.61 -12.66
N ASN A 71 7.97 -6.82 -13.66
CA ASN A 71 9.28 -6.18 -13.73
C ASN A 71 9.16 -4.66 -13.66
N GLY A 72 9.95 -4.06 -12.78
CA GLY A 72 9.94 -2.61 -12.63
C GLY A 72 8.80 -2.07 -11.77
N VAL A 73 7.92 -2.91 -11.22
CA VAL A 73 6.77 -2.48 -10.41
C VAL A 73 6.94 -2.88 -8.96
N THR A 74 6.68 -1.94 -8.06
CA THR A 74 6.62 -2.21 -6.62
C THR A 74 5.21 -2.03 -6.10
N PHE A 75 4.67 -3.04 -5.42
CA PHE A 75 3.41 -2.95 -4.69
C PHE A 75 3.65 -2.59 -3.23
N MET A 76 2.72 -1.84 -2.63
CA MET A 76 2.62 -1.60 -1.18
C MET A 76 1.25 -2.08 -0.71
N SER A 77 1.20 -2.89 0.34
CA SER A 77 -0.09 -3.32 0.91
C SER A 77 -0.01 -3.79 2.36
N ASP A 78 -1.17 -4.14 2.91
CA ASP A 78 -1.40 -4.35 4.34
C ASP A 78 -1.23 -5.81 4.80
N MET A 79 -0.29 -6.54 4.19
CA MET A 79 0.10 -7.90 4.60
C MET A 79 -1.02 -8.95 4.64
N GLN A 80 -2.15 -8.72 3.97
CA GLN A 80 -3.20 -9.72 3.84
C GLN A 80 -2.66 -10.98 3.13
N LYS A 81 -2.79 -12.15 3.77
CA LYS A 81 -2.30 -13.43 3.23
C LYS A 81 -2.80 -13.70 1.81
N GLY A 82 -4.09 -13.50 1.55
CA GLY A 82 -4.68 -13.72 0.23
C GLY A 82 -4.11 -12.81 -0.86
N LEU A 83 -3.78 -11.56 -0.52
CA LEU A 83 -3.21 -10.59 -1.44
C LEU A 83 -1.75 -10.93 -1.79
N MET A 84 -0.94 -11.25 -0.78
CA MET A 84 0.47 -11.63 -1.00
C MET A 84 0.60 -12.83 -1.94
N GLU A 85 -0.26 -13.84 -1.76
CA GLU A 85 -0.28 -15.00 -2.65
C GLU A 85 -0.77 -14.65 -4.06
N ALA A 86 -1.76 -13.75 -4.17
CA ALA A 86 -2.27 -13.31 -5.47
C ALA A 86 -1.20 -12.54 -6.26
N ILE A 87 -0.48 -11.60 -5.64
CA ILE A 87 0.63 -10.87 -6.28
C ILE A 87 1.68 -11.85 -6.80
N LYS A 88 2.14 -12.80 -5.96
CA LYS A 88 3.13 -13.80 -6.39
C LYS A 88 2.66 -14.68 -7.55
N THR A 89 1.35 -14.89 -7.68
CA THR A 89 0.77 -15.71 -8.75
C THR A 89 0.67 -14.94 -10.06
N VAL A 90 0.20 -13.68 -10.01
CA VAL A 90 -0.07 -12.87 -11.21
C VAL A 90 1.16 -12.10 -11.69
N LEU A 91 1.96 -11.59 -10.76
CA LEU A 91 3.10 -10.69 -11.00
C LEU A 91 4.32 -11.17 -10.18
N PRO A 92 4.92 -12.33 -10.53
CA PRO A 92 5.95 -12.98 -9.71
C PRO A 92 7.24 -12.16 -9.58
N GLU A 93 7.53 -11.27 -10.54
CA GLU A 93 8.76 -10.46 -10.54
C GLU A 93 8.56 -9.09 -9.86
N ALA A 94 7.32 -8.75 -9.50
CA ALA A 94 7.04 -7.52 -8.78
C ALA A 94 7.61 -7.55 -7.36
N LYS A 95 8.17 -6.43 -6.93
CA LYS A 95 8.57 -6.25 -5.52
C LYS A 95 7.34 -5.95 -4.69
N HIS A 96 7.30 -6.47 -3.46
CA HIS A 96 6.21 -6.22 -2.53
C HIS A 96 6.73 -5.67 -1.21
N ARG A 97 6.26 -4.45 -0.88
CA ARG A 97 6.50 -3.77 0.38
C ARG A 97 5.29 -3.92 1.30
N PHE A 98 5.58 -4.08 2.58
CA PHE A 98 4.60 -4.12 3.65
C PHE A 98 4.50 -2.75 4.28
N CYS A 99 3.27 -2.30 4.50
CA CYS A 99 3.03 -1.07 5.25
C CYS A 99 3.55 -1.23 6.68
N VAL A 100 4.48 -0.37 7.11
CA VAL A 100 5.03 -0.40 8.47
C VAL A 100 3.96 -0.10 9.51
N GLY A 101 2.95 0.71 9.20
CA GLY A 101 1.79 0.90 10.09
C GLY A 101 1.04 -0.41 10.38
N HIS A 102 0.95 -1.31 9.40
CA HIS A 102 0.35 -2.63 9.56
C HIS A 102 1.27 -3.64 10.25
N VAL A 103 2.58 -3.58 9.98
CA VAL A 103 3.59 -4.34 10.75
C VAL A 103 3.51 -3.94 12.22
N GLU A 104 3.51 -2.63 12.51
CA GLU A 104 3.38 -2.07 13.85
C GLU A 104 2.07 -2.53 14.51
N SER A 105 0.93 -2.38 13.84
CA SER A 105 -0.38 -2.77 14.38
C SER A 105 -0.46 -4.26 14.74
N ASN A 106 0.16 -5.13 13.95
CA ASN A 106 0.21 -6.56 14.25
C ASN A 106 1.20 -6.88 15.36
N TRP A 107 2.37 -6.25 15.36
CA TRP A 107 3.41 -6.46 16.36
C TRP A 107 3.01 -5.93 17.75
N CYS A 108 2.33 -4.78 17.79
CA CYS A 108 1.81 -4.16 19.02
C CYS A 108 0.67 -4.95 19.71
N LYS A 109 0.16 -6.01 19.07
CA LYS A 109 -0.77 -6.95 19.75
C LYS A 109 -0.06 -7.68 20.90
N GLU A 110 1.21 -8.02 20.72
CA GLU A 110 2.05 -8.72 21.70
C GLU A 110 2.99 -7.76 22.46
N TYR A 111 3.50 -6.72 21.79
CA TYR A 111 4.52 -5.83 22.34
C TYR A 111 4.03 -4.38 22.40
N ARG A 112 3.50 -3.98 23.56
CA ARG A 112 2.97 -2.62 23.77
C ARG A 112 4.00 -1.75 24.47
N GLY A 113 4.21 -0.54 23.97
CA GLY A 113 5.06 0.46 24.62
C GLY A 113 5.48 1.54 23.63
N LEU A 114 5.46 2.80 24.08
CA LEU A 114 5.78 3.93 23.22
C LEU A 114 7.24 3.89 22.75
N GLU A 115 8.16 3.48 23.62
CA GLU A 115 9.58 3.37 23.31
C GLU A 115 9.88 2.25 22.31
N MET A 116 9.33 1.06 22.53
CA MET A 116 9.37 -0.06 21.59
C MET A 116 8.80 0.30 20.21
N LYS A 117 7.66 1.02 20.18
CA LYS A 117 7.08 1.55 18.94
C LYS A 117 8.03 2.52 18.24
N LYS A 118 8.65 3.45 18.98
CA LYS A 118 9.64 4.40 18.41
C LYS A 118 10.82 3.65 17.77
N LEU A 119 11.38 2.66 18.46
CA LEU A 119 12.49 1.85 17.95
C LEU A 119 12.10 1.05 16.70
N LEU A 120 10.88 0.51 16.64
CA LEU A 120 10.35 -0.14 15.42
C LEU A 120 10.31 0.85 14.25
N TRP A 121 9.78 2.05 14.45
CA TRP A 121 9.71 3.07 13.41
C TRP A 121 11.09 3.59 12.98
N TRP A 122 12.03 3.74 13.92
CA TRP A 122 13.43 4.08 13.58
C TRP A 122 14.10 2.96 12.79
N SER A 123 13.87 1.70 13.16
CA SER A 123 14.35 0.55 12.39
C SER A 123 13.78 0.56 10.97
N ALA A 124 12.48 0.83 10.82
CA ALA A 124 11.84 0.92 9.50
C ALA A 124 12.43 2.05 8.63
N TRP A 125 12.73 3.19 9.23
CA TRP A 125 13.29 4.37 8.55
C TRP A 125 14.81 4.38 8.40
N ALA A 126 15.51 3.40 8.98
CA ALA A 126 16.95 3.26 8.89
C ALA A 126 17.42 3.37 7.42
N THR A 127 18.48 4.14 7.20
CA THR A 127 18.95 4.45 5.85
C THR A 127 20.00 3.47 5.34
N TYR A 128 20.68 2.76 6.24
CA TYR A 128 21.68 1.73 5.94
C TYR A 128 21.59 0.58 6.95
N ALA A 129 22.23 -0.55 6.61
CA ALA A 129 22.06 -1.81 7.33
C ALA A 129 22.60 -1.77 8.76
N GLU A 130 23.66 -1.00 9.02
CA GLU A 130 24.26 -0.85 10.35
C GLU A 130 23.32 -0.07 11.29
N ASP A 131 22.73 1.05 10.85
CA ASP A 131 21.72 1.78 11.63
C ASP A 131 20.52 0.88 11.96
N PHE A 132 20.05 0.09 10.99
CA PHE A 132 18.99 -0.89 11.23
C PHE A 132 19.36 -1.88 12.35
N LYS A 133 20.58 -2.44 12.33
CA LYS A 133 21.06 -3.36 13.36
C LYS A 133 21.18 -2.67 14.72
N ASP A 134 21.65 -1.42 14.76
CA ASP A 134 21.76 -0.65 16.00
C ASP A 134 20.40 -0.40 16.64
N GLN A 135 19.37 -0.06 15.84
CA GLN A 135 18.01 0.11 16.36
C GLN A 135 17.43 -1.22 16.87
N LEU A 136 17.70 -2.34 16.20
CA LEU A 136 17.30 -3.66 16.67
C LEU A 136 18.02 -4.07 17.96
N SER A 137 19.30 -3.72 18.11
CA SER A 137 20.06 -3.98 19.34
C SER A 137 19.42 -3.27 20.53
N LYS A 138 19.11 -1.98 20.39
CA LYS A 138 18.40 -1.18 21.41
C LYS A 138 17.02 -1.75 21.73
N LEU A 139 16.31 -2.26 20.72
CA LEU A 139 15.03 -2.93 20.94
C LEU A 139 15.20 -4.26 21.70
N GLY A 140 16.28 -4.99 21.43
CA GLY A 140 16.63 -6.24 22.10
C GLY A 140 17.00 -6.05 23.56
N GLU A 141 17.67 -4.95 23.90
CA GLU A 141 17.97 -4.56 25.29
C GLU A 141 16.69 -4.35 26.12
N LEU A 142 15.63 -3.81 25.50
CA LEU A 142 14.32 -3.71 26.15
C LEU A 142 13.63 -5.08 26.22
N LYS A 143 13.57 -5.80 25.08
CA LYS A 143 12.94 -7.11 24.99
C LYS A 143 13.39 -7.87 23.75
N GLU A 144 14.29 -8.83 23.92
CA GLU A 144 14.83 -9.68 22.86
C GLU A 144 13.75 -10.39 22.03
N ALA A 145 12.72 -10.95 22.69
CA ALA A 145 11.62 -11.63 22.00
C ALA A 145 10.87 -10.71 21.02
N ALA A 146 10.85 -9.40 21.28
CA ALA A 146 10.20 -8.42 20.42
C ALA A 146 10.94 -8.27 19.08
N VAL A 147 12.29 -8.33 19.12
CA VAL A 147 13.15 -8.38 17.92
C VAL A 147 12.90 -9.66 17.13
N THR A 148 12.86 -10.82 17.81
CA THR A 148 12.62 -12.10 17.14
C THR A 148 11.29 -12.12 16.40
N VAL A 149 10.22 -11.57 16.99
CA VAL A 149 8.92 -11.48 16.33
C VAL A 149 8.92 -10.47 15.18
N LEU A 150 9.62 -9.34 15.33
CA LEU A 150 9.75 -8.34 14.26
C LEU A 150 10.52 -8.88 13.06
N LEU A 151 11.56 -9.69 13.28
CA LEU A 151 12.36 -10.29 12.21
C LEU A 151 11.67 -11.47 11.49
N LYS A 152 10.48 -11.91 11.96
CA LYS A 152 9.63 -12.79 11.14
C LYS A 152 9.14 -12.08 9.88
N TYR A 153 9.09 -10.75 9.90
CA TYR A 153 8.84 -9.92 8.72
C TYR A 153 10.17 -9.69 7.97
N PRO A 154 10.29 -10.07 6.70
CA PRO A 154 11.52 -9.87 5.92
C PRO A 154 11.88 -8.38 5.83
N PRO A 155 13.05 -7.93 6.34
CA PRO A 155 13.44 -6.52 6.34
C PRO A 155 13.39 -5.86 4.97
N GLN A 156 13.63 -6.62 3.89
CA GLN A 156 13.54 -6.17 2.50
C GLN A 156 12.15 -5.65 2.10
N SER A 157 11.10 -6.06 2.82
CA SER A 157 9.73 -5.64 2.55
C SER A 157 9.27 -4.45 3.39
N TRP A 158 9.92 -4.09 4.49
CA TRP A 158 9.40 -3.03 5.38
C TRP A 158 10.44 -2.01 5.87
N CYS A 159 11.73 -2.28 5.69
CA CYS A 159 12.81 -1.38 6.08
C CYS A 159 13.42 -0.68 4.87
N ARG A 160 13.52 0.64 4.96
CA ARG A 160 14.05 1.52 3.92
C ARG A 160 15.47 1.17 3.49
N ALA A 161 16.33 0.77 4.41
CA ALA A 161 17.73 0.41 4.14
C ALA A 161 17.88 -0.72 3.11
N TYR A 162 16.85 -1.56 2.94
CA TYR A 162 16.87 -2.73 2.06
C TYR A 162 15.96 -2.57 0.84
N PHE A 163 15.34 -1.41 0.67
CA PHE A 163 14.51 -1.16 -0.50
C PHE A 163 15.34 -1.02 -1.76
N ASP A 164 14.78 -1.54 -2.85
CA ASP A 164 15.35 -1.40 -4.18
C ASP A 164 15.47 0.09 -4.57
N THR A 165 16.64 0.47 -5.08
CA THR A 165 16.99 1.84 -5.46
C THR A 165 16.38 2.27 -6.79
N VAL A 166 15.88 1.32 -7.59
CA VAL A 166 15.31 1.58 -8.93
C VAL A 166 14.10 2.54 -8.86
N TYR A 167 13.28 2.46 -7.81
CA TYR A 167 11.95 3.10 -7.79
C TYR A 167 11.88 4.41 -7.00
N LYS A 168 13.03 4.88 -6.46
CA LYS A 168 13.25 6.16 -5.74
C LYS A 168 12.10 6.59 -4.81
N ASN A 169 11.44 5.64 -4.16
CA ASN A 169 10.38 5.90 -3.19
C ASN A 169 10.87 5.52 -1.79
N GLN A 170 10.94 6.52 -0.90
CA GLN A 170 11.42 6.35 0.48
C GLN A 170 10.30 6.01 1.47
N GLY A 171 9.04 5.99 1.01
CA GLY A 171 7.88 5.70 1.83
C GLY A 171 7.90 4.27 2.36
N VAL A 172 7.82 4.16 3.68
CA VAL A 172 7.68 2.88 4.41
C VAL A 172 6.22 2.61 4.80
N GLY A 173 5.34 3.60 4.63
CA GLY A 173 3.92 3.53 4.94
C GLY A 173 3.04 3.59 3.69
N ASN A 174 1.79 3.20 3.87
CA ASN A 174 0.76 3.19 2.84
C ASN A 174 -0.09 4.48 2.85
N ASN A 175 0.49 5.61 3.28
CA ASN A 175 -0.24 6.86 3.54
C ASN A 175 -1.05 7.37 2.33
N PHE A 176 -0.61 7.06 1.11
CA PHE A 176 -1.26 7.53 -0.11
C PHE A 176 -2.54 6.74 -0.43
N THR A 177 -2.62 5.44 -0.10
CA THR A 177 -3.90 4.70 -0.15
C THR A 177 -4.80 5.13 1.01
N GLU A 178 -4.27 5.33 2.21
CA GLU A 178 -5.04 5.84 3.35
C GLU A 178 -5.65 7.23 3.06
N SER A 179 -4.91 8.08 2.34
CA SER A 179 -5.39 9.37 1.84
C SER A 179 -6.54 9.20 0.86
N PHE A 180 -6.44 8.25 -0.07
CA PHE A 180 -7.53 7.90 -0.98
C PHE A 180 -8.76 7.38 -0.21
N ASN A 181 -8.57 6.51 0.78
CA ASN A 181 -9.64 5.95 1.59
C ASN A 181 -10.42 7.04 2.33
N SER A 182 -9.69 8.02 2.87
CA SER A 182 -10.26 9.20 3.52
C SER A 182 -11.01 10.07 2.52
N TRP A 183 -10.47 10.24 1.32
CA TRP A 183 -11.09 11.02 0.25
C TRP A 183 -12.42 10.45 -0.23
N ILE A 184 -12.60 9.11 -0.21
CA ILE A 184 -13.85 8.45 -0.61
C ILE A 184 -14.78 8.09 0.55
N LEU A 185 -14.45 8.51 1.79
CA LEU A 185 -15.15 8.08 3.00
C LEU A 185 -16.66 8.32 2.94
N GLU A 186 -17.10 9.50 2.50
CA GLU A 186 -18.53 9.83 2.38
C GLU A 186 -19.25 8.99 1.31
N ALA A 187 -18.57 8.67 0.21
CA ALA A 187 -19.15 7.87 -0.87
C ALA A 187 -19.46 6.44 -0.38
N ARG A 188 -18.64 5.90 0.53
CA ARG A 188 -18.77 4.54 1.08
C ARG A 188 -20.04 4.29 1.91
N TYR A 189 -20.74 5.35 2.33
CA TYR A 189 -22.02 5.22 3.03
C TYR A 189 -23.21 5.12 2.08
N LYS A 190 -23.01 5.37 0.79
CA LYS A 190 -24.07 5.41 -0.22
C LYS A 190 -24.32 4.02 -0.83
N PRO A 191 -25.48 3.80 -1.49
CA PRO A 191 -25.71 2.59 -2.28
C PRO A 191 -24.63 2.40 -3.35
N ILE A 192 -24.34 1.14 -3.70
CA ILE A 192 -23.22 0.76 -4.58
C ILE A 192 -23.12 1.61 -5.85
N ILE A 193 -24.21 1.73 -6.61
CA ILE A 193 -24.21 2.49 -7.87
C ILE A 193 -23.88 3.96 -7.62
N LYS A 194 -24.44 4.56 -6.57
CA LYS A 194 -24.20 5.96 -6.23
C LYS A 194 -22.77 6.18 -5.71
N MET A 195 -22.23 5.25 -4.94
CA MET A 195 -20.84 5.27 -4.49
C MET A 195 -19.87 5.24 -5.67
N LEU A 196 -20.05 4.30 -6.61
CA LEU A 196 -19.19 4.18 -7.79
C LEU A 196 -19.25 5.44 -8.66
N GLU A 197 -20.44 6.01 -8.83
CA GLU A 197 -20.62 7.25 -9.59
C GLU A 197 -19.95 8.45 -8.90
N ASP A 198 -20.07 8.56 -7.58
CA ASP A 198 -19.42 9.64 -6.84
C ASP A 198 -17.89 9.51 -6.87
N ILE A 199 -17.34 8.29 -6.76
CA ILE A 199 -15.89 8.05 -6.93
C ILE A 199 -15.46 8.46 -8.34
N ARG A 200 -16.19 8.05 -9.37
CA ARG A 200 -15.92 8.42 -10.77
C ARG A 200 -15.89 9.94 -10.96
N LEU A 201 -16.89 10.65 -10.46
CA LEU A 201 -16.97 12.12 -10.55
C LEU A 201 -15.82 12.79 -9.80
N LYS A 202 -15.47 12.29 -8.60
CA LYS A 202 -14.33 12.77 -7.83
C LYS A 202 -13.01 12.63 -8.59
N VAL A 203 -12.77 11.47 -9.21
CA VAL A 203 -11.59 11.21 -10.06
C VAL A 203 -11.57 12.16 -11.26
N MET A 204 -12.69 12.32 -11.97
CA MET A 204 -12.76 13.23 -13.12
C MET A 204 -12.45 14.68 -12.75
N ASN A 205 -12.99 15.17 -11.64
CA ASN A 205 -12.70 16.51 -11.15
C ASN A 205 -11.23 16.67 -10.74
N GLN A 206 -10.64 15.65 -10.10
CA GLN A 206 -9.21 15.66 -9.76
C GLN A 206 -8.34 15.78 -11.02
N LEU A 207 -8.62 14.98 -12.05
CA LEU A 207 -7.88 15.02 -13.31
C LEU A 207 -7.98 16.38 -14.00
N ARG A 208 -9.18 16.95 -14.06
CA ARG A 208 -9.40 18.28 -14.61
C ARG A 208 -8.61 19.35 -13.86
N ASN A 209 -8.67 19.35 -12.52
CA ASN A 209 -7.94 20.31 -11.71
C ASN A 209 -6.42 20.19 -11.87
N HIS A 210 -5.90 18.97 -12.08
CA HIS A 210 -4.48 18.76 -12.36
C HIS A 210 -4.10 19.30 -13.74
N GLU A 211 -4.95 19.10 -14.75
CA GLU A 211 -4.73 19.64 -16.09
C GLU A 211 -4.70 21.18 -16.09
N ASP A 212 -5.63 21.83 -15.40
CA ASP A 212 -5.69 23.29 -15.31
C ASP A 212 -4.42 23.89 -14.69
N LYS A 213 -3.87 23.24 -13.65
CA LYS A 213 -2.63 23.66 -12.98
C LYS A 213 -1.37 23.54 -13.84
N VAL A 214 -1.36 22.62 -14.82
CA VAL A 214 -0.22 22.45 -15.74
C VAL A 214 -0.28 23.44 -16.89
N ARG A 215 -1.47 23.95 -17.22
CA ARG A 215 -1.68 24.92 -18.30
C ARG A 215 -1.37 26.37 -17.91
N THR A 216 -1.38 26.68 -16.61
CA THR A 216 -1.00 27.99 -16.03
C THR A 216 0.48 28.04 -15.67
#